data_AF-J3B803-F1
#
_entry.id   AF-J3B803-F1
#
_cell.length_a   1.000
_cell.length_b   1.000
_cell.length_c   1.000
_cell.angle_alpha   90.00
_cell.angle_beta   90.00
_cell.angle_gamma   90.00
#
_symmetry.space_group_name_H-M   'P 1'
#
loop_
_entity.id
_entity.type
_entity.pdbx_description
1 polymer ?
#
loop_
_entity_poly.entity_id
_entity_poly.type
_entity_poly.pdbx_seq_one_letter_code
_entity_poly.pdbx_strand_id
1 'polypeptide(L)'
;MINKNPHPNAETPDRPPLSTWDDQDAATSIDSDAFIAPPALTNAELVHLRVRVIALENLVIALLAEGSERQLAVAREMAGYISPRAGFTQHPLTVHAAAQMTHSVERAQRFRRRDEPLV
;
A
#
# COMPACT_ATOMS: atom_id res chain seq x y z
N MET A 1 42.03 41.41 13.12
CA MET A 1 40.97 40.64 13.81
C MET A 1 40.58 39.51 12.84
N ILE A 2 41.07 38.27 13.01
CA ILE A 2 40.42 37.14 13.72
C ILE A 2 38.99 36.95 13.17
N ASN A 3 38.60 35.85 12.49
CA ASN A 3 38.80 34.44 12.81
C ASN A 3 38.60 33.48 11.59
N LYS A 4 39.15 32.28 11.79
CA LYS A 4 39.14 30.97 11.10
C LYS A 4 37.78 30.48 10.56
N ASN A 5 37.86 29.73 9.43
CA ASN A 5 37.32 28.38 9.11
C ASN A 5 36.13 27.79 9.92
N PRO A 6 35.54 26.69 9.45
CA PRO A 6 34.71 26.42 8.27
C PRO A 6 33.29 26.02 8.77
N HIS A 7 32.32 25.73 7.89
CA HIS A 7 31.15 24.94 8.32
C HIS A 7 31.17 23.54 7.71
N PRO A 8 30.83 22.52 8.51
CA PRO A 8 31.28 21.14 8.34
C PRO A 8 30.30 20.31 7.51
N ASN A 9 30.80 19.19 6.98
CA ASN A 9 30.00 18.08 6.49
C ASN A 9 28.80 17.83 7.41
N ALA A 10 27.59 18.06 6.91
CA ALA A 10 26.43 17.32 7.38
C ALA A 10 26.23 16.19 6.37
N GLU A 11 26.92 15.09 6.66
CA GLU A 11 26.67 13.76 6.11
C GLU A 11 25.15 13.54 6.06
N THR A 12 24.59 13.55 4.85
CA THR A 12 23.24 13.04 4.64
C THR A 12 23.40 11.54 4.85
N PRO A 13 22.75 10.92 5.86
CA PRO A 13 22.90 9.49 6.05
C PRO A 13 22.45 8.81 4.76
N ASP A 14 23.35 7.98 4.25
CA ASP A 14 23.28 7.12 3.07
C ASP A 14 22.08 6.16 3.20
N ARG A 15 20.87 6.72 3.13
CA ARG A 15 19.65 5.95 2.96
C ARG A 15 19.63 5.57 1.49
N PRO A 16 19.85 4.29 1.14
CA PRO A 16 19.62 3.87 -0.23
C PRO A 16 18.20 4.29 -0.59
N PRO A 17 17.98 4.90 -1.78
CA PRO A 17 16.63 5.21 -2.22
C PRO A 17 15.83 3.92 -2.10
N LEU A 18 14.67 3.99 -1.41
CA LEU A 18 13.69 2.92 -1.40
C LEU A 18 13.51 2.48 -2.84
N SER A 19 13.98 1.26 -3.16
CA SER A 19 13.99 0.61 -4.46
C SER A 19 13.37 1.49 -5.54
N THR A 20 14.20 2.22 -6.30
CA THR A 20 13.74 2.80 -7.56
C THR A 20 13.14 1.64 -8.33
N TRP A 21 11.82 1.63 -8.45
CA TRP A 21 11.16 0.81 -9.44
C TRP A 21 11.73 1.32 -10.75
N ASP A 22 12.72 0.62 -11.31
CA ASP A 22 13.24 0.89 -12.64
C ASP A 22 12.09 0.55 -13.61
N ASP A 23 11.15 1.50 -13.73
CA ASP A 23 9.97 1.45 -14.60
C ASP A 23 10.36 1.43 -16.09
N GLN A 24 11.67 1.48 -16.38
CA GLN A 24 12.23 1.52 -17.72
C GLN A 24 11.94 0.24 -18.53
N ASP A 25 11.72 -0.89 -17.85
CA ASP A 25 11.34 -2.17 -18.48
C ASP A 25 9.89 -2.59 -18.17
N ALA A 26 9.20 -1.91 -17.25
CA ALA A 26 7.81 -2.23 -16.88
C ALA A 26 6.80 -1.71 -17.91
N ALA A 27 7.08 -0.57 -18.54
CA ALA A 27 6.19 0.03 -19.53
C ALA A 27 6.11 -0.75 -20.86
N THR A 28 7.08 -1.61 -21.15
CA THR A 28 7.21 -2.35 -22.43
C THR A 28 6.75 -3.81 -22.37
N SER A 29 6.45 -4.35 -21.17
CA SER A 29 6.19 -5.79 -21.01
C SER A 29 4.77 -6.14 -20.58
N ILE A 30 3.93 -5.15 -20.25
CA ILE A 30 2.54 -5.46 -19.93
C ILE A 30 1.73 -5.42 -21.22
N ASP A 31 1.58 -6.60 -21.81
CA ASP A 31 0.67 -6.85 -22.91
C ASP A 31 -0.70 -6.21 -22.58
N SER A 32 -1.07 -5.14 -23.28
CA SER A 32 -2.24 -4.32 -22.92
C SER A 32 -3.53 -5.15 -22.92
N ASP A 33 -3.55 -6.24 -23.70
CA ASP A 33 -4.66 -7.19 -23.76
C ASP A 33 -4.83 -7.98 -22.46
N ALA A 34 -3.75 -8.23 -21.70
CA ALA A 34 -3.82 -8.91 -20.41
C ALA A 34 -4.51 -8.08 -19.32
N PHE A 35 -4.59 -6.75 -19.48
CA PHE A 35 -5.37 -5.87 -18.62
C PHE A 35 -6.85 -5.74 -19.05
N ILE A 36 -7.14 -5.91 -20.35
CA ILE A 36 -8.51 -5.80 -20.89
C ILE A 36 -9.30 -7.08 -20.63
N ALA A 37 -8.65 -8.24 -20.71
CA ALA A 37 -9.25 -9.53 -20.38
C ALA A 37 -8.35 -10.28 -19.39
N PRO A 38 -8.79 -10.49 -18.13
CA PRO A 38 -8.00 -11.26 -17.19
C PRO A 38 -7.79 -12.68 -17.74
N PRO A 39 -6.58 -13.25 -17.60
CA PRO A 39 -6.29 -14.58 -18.12
C PRO A 39 -7.24 -15.61 -17.51
N ALA A 40 -7.66 -16.58 -18.32
CA ALA A 40 -8.43 -17.72 -17.83
C ALA A 40 -7.53 -18.56 -16.90
N LEU A 41 -7.78 -18.48 -15.59
CA LEU A 41 -7.05 -19.23 -14.57
C LEU A 41 -7.73 -20.57 -14.29
N THR A 42 -6.93 -21.61 -14.08
CA THR A 42 -7.41 -22.88 -13.54
C THR A 42 -7.82 -22.74 -12.07
N ASN A 43 -8.62 -23.69 -11.56
CA ASN A 43 -9.01 -23.71 -10.15
C ASN A 43 -7.80 -23.75 -9.19
N ALA A 44 -6.74 -24.47 -9.56
CA ALA A 44 -5.53 -24.55 -8.75
C ALA A 44 -4.82 -23.18 -8.67
N GLU A 45 -4.74 -22.47 -9.80
CA GLU A 45 -4.16 -21.12 -9.85
C GLU A 45 -5.02 -20.10 -9.09
N LEU A 46 -6.35 -20.20 -9.15
CA LEU A 46 -7.26 -19.37 -8.35
C LEU A 46 -7.08 -19.61 -6.84
N VAL A 47 -6.90 -20.86 -6.42
CA VAL A 47 -6.62 -21.19 -5.01
C VAL A 47 -5.28 -20.59 -4.59
N HIS A 48 -4.22 -20.74 -5.40
CA HIS A 48 -2.93 -20.14 -5.10
C HIS A 48 -2.99 -18.61 -5.04
N LEU A 49 -3.69 -17.97 -5.98
CA LEU A 49 -3.89 -16.52 -5.97
C LEU A 49 -4.63 -16.07 -4.72
N ARG A 50 -5.68 -16.79 -4.31
CA ARG A 50 -6.41 -16.52 -3.07
C ARG A 50 -5.50 -16.60 -1.85
N VAL A 51 -4.68 -17.64 -1.74
CA VAL A 51 -3.72 -17.78 -0.62
C VAL A 51 -2.74 -16.62 -0.59
N ARG A 52 -2.20 -16.22 -1.75
CA ARG A 52 -1.29 -15.07 -1.87
C ARG A 52 -1.96 -13.76 -1.46
N VAL A 53 -3.19 -13.52 -1.90
CA VAL A 53 -3.94 -12.30 -1.53
C VAL A 53 -4.23 -12.26 -0.02
N ILE A 54 -4.61 -13.39 0.60
CA ILE A 54 -4.80 -13.47 2.05
C ILE A 54 -3.50 -13.15 2.80
N ALA A 55 -2.37 -13.69 2.33
CA ALA A 55 -1.06 -13.43 2.94
C ALA A 55 -0.67 -11.95 2.81
N LEU A 56 -0.86 -11.35 1.63
CA LEU A 56 -0.59 -9.93 1.39
C LEU A 56 -1.50 -9.02 2.23
N GLU A 57 -2.79 -9.33 2.36
CA GLU A 57 -3.70 -8.55 3.20
C GLU A 57 -3.24 -8.56 4.67
N ASN A 58 -2.88 -9.73 5.20
CA ASN A 58 -2.38 -9.83 6.57
C ASN A 58 -1.06 -9.10 6.77
N LEU A 59 -0.15 -9.14 5.79
CA LEU A 59 1.10 -8.38 5.84
C LEU A 59 0.84 -6.88 5.84
N VAL A 60 -0.06 -6.39 4.98
CA VAL A 60 -0.46 -4.98 4.94
C VAL A 60 -1.08 -4.55 6.27
N ILE A 61 -1.93 -5.38 6.87
CA ILE A 61 -2.53 -5.09 8.19
C ILE A 61 -1.45 -4.99 9.27
N ALA A 62 -0.46 -5.90 9.28
CA ALA A 62 0.64 -5.83 10.23
C ALA A 62 1.47 -4.55 10.04
N LEU A 63 1.80 -4.19 8.81
CA LEU A 63 2.51 -2.95 8.49
C LEU A 63 1.71 -1.70 8.89
N LEU A 64 0.40 -1.70 8.69
CA LEU A 64 -0.49 -0.61 9.11
C LEU A 64 -0.63 -0.55 10.64
N ALA A 65 -0.54 -1.68 11.34
CA ALA A 65 -0.61 -1.70 12.81
C ALA A 65 0.63 -1.04 13.43
N GLU A 66 1.80 -1.18 12.82
CA GLU A 66 3.02 -0.47 13.25
C GLU A 66 3.10 0.98 12.71
N GLY A 67 2.15 1.38 11.87
CA GLY A 67 2.12 2.69 11.22
C GLY A 67 1.64 3.82 12.15
N SER A 68 2.12 5.03 11.87
CA SER A 68 1.64 6.27 12.51
C SER A 68 0.19 6.58 12.14
N GLU A 69 -0.54 7.32 12.99
CA GLU A 69 -1.92 7.76 12.71
C GLU A 69 -2.06 8.45 11.34
N ARG A 70 -1.05 9.21 10.92
CA ARG A 70 -1.01 9.84 9.59
C ARG A 70 -1.00 8.80 8.47
N GLN A 71 -0.24 7.72 8.59
CA GLN A 71 -0.20 6.66 7.59
C GLN A 71 -1.54 5.91 7.51
N LEU A 72 -2.21 5.69 8.65
CA LEU A 72 -3.55 5.11 8.68
C LEU A 72 -4.59 6.05 8.04
N ALA A 73 -4.49 7.35 8.28
CA ALA A 73 -5.36 8.35 7.67
C ALA A 73 -5.19 8.39 6.14
N VAL A 74 -3.95 8.39 5.65
CA VAL A 74 -3.65 8.31 4.21
C VAL A 74 -4.21 7.03 3.61
N ALA A 75 -4.03 5.87 4.24
CA ALA A 75 -4.59 4.61 3.74
C ALA A 75 -6.13 4.66 3.63
N ARG A 76 -6.81 5.32 4.57
CA ARG A 76 -8.26 5.54 4.52
C ARG A 76 -8.66 6.51 3.42
N GLU A 77 -7.90 7.57 3.21
CA GLU A 77 -8.10 8.52 2.10
C GLU A 77 -7.96 7.83 0.74
N MET A 78 -6.99 6.92 0.60
CA MET A 78 -6.80 6.12 -0.61
C MET A 78 -8.03 5.27 -0.97
N ALA A 79 -8.76 4.75 0.02
CA ALA A 79 -10.03 4.07 -0.23
C ALA A 79 -11.09 5.01 -0.83
N GLY A 80 -11.07 6.29 -0.44
CA GLY A 80 -11.94 7.33 -1.00
C GLY A 80 -11.65 7.64 -2.47
N TYR A 81 -10.38 7.59 -2.89
CA TYR A 81 -10.00 7.87 -4.28
C TYR A 81 -10.48 6.83 -5.29
N ILE A 82 -10.55 5.56 -4.88
CA ILE A 82 -11.05 4.47 -5.73
C ILE A 82 -12.55 4.22 -5.59
N SER A 83 -13.18 4.82 -4.57
CA SER A 83 -14.63 4.79 -4.42
C SER A 83 -15.30 5.59 -5.55
N PRO A 84 -16.48 5.18 -6.04
CA PRO A 84 -17.19 5.93 -7.06
C PRO A 84 -17.51 7.36 -6.59
N ARG A 85 -17.16 8.35 -7.41
CA ARG A 85 -17.52 9.75 -7.16
C ARG A 85 -19.00 9.97 -7.44
N ALA A 86 -19.62 10.91 -6.73
CA ALA A 86 -21.00 11.30 -7.00
C ALA A 86 -21.17 11.72 -8.48
N GLY A 87 -22.16 11.16 -9.15
CA GLY A 87 -22.44 11.42 -10.57
C GLY A 87 -21.71 10.51 -11.57
N PHE A 88 -20.88 9.57 -11.13
CA PHE A 88 -20.23 8.57 -11.99
C PHE A 88 -20.83 7.18 -11.79
N THR A 89 -20.80 6.35 -12.84
CA THR A 89 -21.28 4.96 -12.78
C THR A 89 -20.49 4.16 -11.75
N GLN A 90 -21.19 3.57 -10.79
CA GLN A 90 -20.57 2.72 -9.77
C GLN A 90 -20.14 1.39 -10.39
N HIS A 91 -18.87 1.03 -10.26
CA HIS A 91 -18.40 -0.30 -10.59
C HIS A 91 -18.37 -1.16 -9.31
N PRO A 92 -19.11 -2.28 -9.23
CA PRO A 92 -19.18 -3.08 -8.00
C PRO A 92 -17.81 -3.48 -7.43
N LEU A 93 -16.84 -3.80 -8.31
CA LEU A 93 -15.49 -4.16 -7.88
C LEU A 93 -14.73 -3.01 -7.20
N THR A 94 -14.91 -1.76 -7.62
CA THR A 94 -14.19 -0.62 -7.02
C THR A 94 -14.78 -0.26 -5.65
N VAL A 95 -16.10 -0.40 -5.50
CA VAL A 95 -16.78 -0.30 -4.19
C VAL A 95 -16.26 -1.37 -3.23
N HIS A 96 -16.19 -2.63 -3.68
CA HIS A 96 -15.64 -3.70 -2.86
C HIS A 96 -14.18 -3.48 -2.50
N ALA A 97 -13.34 -3.02 -3.43
CA ALA A 97 -11.94 -2.72 -3.16
C ALA A 97 -11.79 -1.61 -2.09
N ALA A 98 -12.54 -0.53 -2.20
CA ALA A 98 -12.54 0.55 -1.21
C ALA A 98 -12.97 0.06 0.19
N ALA A 99 -14.01 -0.79 0.25
CA ALA A 99 -14.46 -1.39 1.50
C ALA A 99 -13.37 -2.27 2.13
N GLN A 100 -12.66 -3.08 1.32
CA GLN A 100 -11.56 -3.93 1.80
C GLN A 100 -10.41 -3.08 2.38
N MET A 101 -10.02 -2.01 1.70
CA MET A 101 -8.98 -1.09 2.21
C MET A 101 -9.37 -0.49 3.57
N THR A 102 -10.62 -0.04 3.71
CA THR A 102 -11.14 0.50 4.98
C THR A 102 -11.10 -0.55 6.08
N HIS A 103 -11.52 -1.78 5.77
CA HIS A 103 -11.50 -2.90 6.70
C HIS A 103 -10.08 -3.28 7.14
N SER A 104 -9.08 -3.25 6.25
CA SER A 104 -7.68 -3.48 6.60
C SER A 104 -7.18 -2.46 7.63
N VAL A 105 -7.48 -1.17 7.45
CA VAL A 105 -7.12 -0.11 8.41
C VAL A 105 -7.81 -0.34 9.77
N GLU A 106 -9.10 -0.69 9.78
CA GLU A 106 -9.82 -0.98 11.03
C GLU A 106 -9.28 -2.21 11.76
N ARG A 107 -8.91 -3.27 11.01
CA ARG A 107 -8.22 -4.43 11.58
C ARG A 107 -6.89 -4.05 12.19
N ALA A 108 -6.07 -3.25 11.51
CA ALA A 108 -4.80 -2.76 12.03
C ALA A 108 -4.97 -1.98 13.35
N GLN A 109 -5.96 -1.08 13.42
CA GLN A 109 -6.29 -0.35 14.66
C GLN A 109 -6.75 -1.27 15.80
N ARG A 110 -7.42 -2.38 15.50
CA ARG A 110 -7.78 -3.38 16.52
C ARG A 110 -6.57 -4.15 17.03
N PHE A 111 -5.61 -4.49 16.16
CA PHE A 111 -4.37 -5.14 16.58
C PHE A 111 -3.57 -4.24 17.51
N ARG A 112 -3.38 -2.96 17.16
CA ARG A 112 -2.71 -1.97 18.02
C ARG A 112 -3.29 -1.90 19.43
N ARG A 113 -4.62 -1.82 19.54
CA ARG A 113 -5.31 -1.77 20.83
C ARG A 113 -5.22 -3.05 21.64
N ARG A 114 -4.98 -4.19 21.00
CA ARG A 114 -4.79 -5.48 21.67
C ARG A 114 -3.37 -5.61 22.23
N ASP A 115 -2.40 -5.03 21.55
CA ASP A 115 -0.98 -5.07 21.94
C ASP A 115 -0.61 -3.97 22.94
N GLU A 116 -1.50 -2.98 23.14
CA GLU A 116 -1.36 -1.96 24.18
C GLU A 116 -1.53 -2.63 25.56
N PRO A 117 -0.51 -2.60 26.43
CA PRO A 117 -0.58 -3.27 27.73
C PRO A 117 -1.68 -2.63 28.58
N LEU A 118 -2.52 -3.46 29.22
CA LEU A 118 -3.46 -2.97 30.24
C LEU A 118 -2.66 -2.23 31.32
N VAL A 119 -2.84 -0.91 31.38
CA VAL A 119 -2.37 -0.05 32.48
C VAL A 119 -3.34 -0.14 33.64
#